data_AF-A0A0B8QCJ5-F1
#
_entry.id   AF-A0A0B8QCJ5-F1
#
_cell.length_a   1.000
_cell.length_b   1.000
_cell.length_c   1.000
_cell.angle_alpha   90.00
_cell.angle_beta   90.00
_cell.angle_gamma   90.00
#
_symmetry.space_group_name_H-M   'P 1'
#
loop_
_entity.id
_entity.type
_entity.pdbx_description
1 polymer ?
#
loop_
_entity_poly.entity_id
_entity_poly.type
_entity_poly.pdbx_seq_one_letter_code
_entity_poly.pdbx_strand_id
1 'polypeptide(L)'
;MDCPSCAAKVERAVEQVTGVTAARVAFSTQRLIISATAELNADNIKATIKDAGFAVVEESKDSKQQESGLNGFLTHNSKLVITAILFSLAMIAGHFNPALKQGLLYAVTIFALIPLAKKAFSLMRNGTPFSIETLMSVAVVGA
;
A
#
# COMPACT_ATOMS: atom_id res chain seq x y z
N MET A 1 -15.60 -0.29 8.14
CA MET A 1 -16.41 -1.51 7.85
C MET A 1 -15.61 -2.68 8.35
N ASP A 2 -15.90 -3.17 9.55
CA ASP A 2 -14.89 -3.88 10.36
C ASP A 2 -15.31 -5.29 10.78
N CYS A 3 -16.37 -5.85 10.18
CA CYS A 3 -16.84 -7.20 10.48
C CYS A 3 -17.39 -7.92 9.22
N PRO A 4 -17.09 -9.23 9.04
CA PRO A 4 -17.64 -10.06 7.97
C PRO A 4 -19.16 -9.95 7.77
N SER A 5 -19.90 -9.89 8.87
CA SER A 5 -21.36 -9.78 8.83
C SER A 5 -21.83 -8.42 8.29
N CYS A 6 -21.11 -7.33 8.60
CA CYS A 6 -21.42 -5.99 8.12
C CYS A 6 -21.29 -5.90 6.59
N ALA A 7 -20.25 -6.49 6.01
CA ALA A 7 -20.14 -6.44 4.56
C ALA A 7 -21.08 -7.41 3.86
N ALA A 8 -21.32 -8.60 4.41
CA ALA A 8 -22.33 -9.50 3.85
C ALA A 8 -23.74 -8.85 3.84
N LYS A 9 -24.02 -7.91 4.76
CA LYS A 9 -25.25 -7.09 4.72
C LYS A 9 -25.24 -6.13 3.52
N VAL A 10 -24.11 -5.49 3.24
CA VAL A 10 -23.97 -4.53 2.12
C VAL A 10 -23.98 -5.24 0.77
N GLU A 11 -23.25 -6.35 0.64
CA GLU A 11 -23.23 -7.18 -0.58
C GLU A 11 -24.65 -7.59 -0.95
N ARG A 12 -25.40 -8.16 0.01
CA ARG A 12 -26.80 -8.55 -0.21
C ARG A 12 -27.70 -7.38 -0.56
N ALA A 13 -27.54 -6.23 0.10
CA ALA A 13 -28.36 -5.05 -0.20
C ALA A 13 -28.12 -4.55 -1.63
N VAL A 14 -26.85 -4.51 -2.06
CA VAL A 14 -26.48 -4.00 -3.39
C VAL A 14 -26.78 -5.00 -4.50
N GLU A 15 -26.71 -6.31 -4.24
CA GLU A 15 -27.14 -7.35 -5.21
C GLU A 15 -28.64 -7.28 -5.56
N GLN A 16 -29.47 -6.65 -4.71
CA GLN A 16 -30.90 -6.44 -4.99
C GLN A 16 -31.16 -5.22 -5.88
N VAL A 17 -30.14 -4.40 -6.16
CA VAL A 17 -30.30 -3.23 -7.02
C VAL A 17 -30.36 -3.66 -8.48
N THR A 18 -31.39 -3.20 -9.19
CA THR A 18 -31.58 -3.48 -10.62
C THR A 18 -30.34 -3.12 -11.43
N GLY A 19 -29.86 -4.05 -12.25
CA GLY A 19 -28.65 -3.89 -13.06
C GLY A 19 -27.38 -4.47 -12.44
N VAL A 20 -27.38 -4.78 -11.12
CA VAL A 20 -26.24 -5.43 -10.46
C VAL A 20 -26.24 -6.93 -10.74
N THR A 21 -25.14 -7.43 -11.30
CA THR A 21 -24.91 -8.87 -11.55
C THR A 21 -24.14 -9.53 -10.39
N ALA A 22 -23.21 -8.79 -9.76
CA ALA A 22 -22.49 -9.27 -8.59
C ALA A 22 -21.99 -8.09 -7.73
N ALA A 23 -21.99 -8.26 -6.41
CA ALA A 23 -21.37 -7.33 -5.47
C ALA A 23 -20.42 -8.06 -4.51
N ARG A 24 -19.22 -7.51 -4.30
CA ARG A 24 -18.19 -8.07 -3.41
C ARG A 24 -17.51 -6.97 -2.63
N VAL A 25 -17.30 -7.16 -1.33
CA VAL A 25 -16.60 -6.22 -0.47
C VAL A 25 -15.21 -6.74 -0.13
N ALA A 26 -14.20 -5.92 -0.43
CA ALA A 26 -12.84 -6.13 0.00
C ALA A 26 -12.64 -5.48 1.38
N PHE A 27 -12.92 -6.22 2.46
CA PHE A 27 -12.83 -5.74 3.85
C PHE A 27 -11.52 -5.04 4.19
N SER A 28 -10.40 -5.61 3.74
CA SER A 28 -9.04 -5.09 4.00
C SER A 28 -8.83 -3.68 3.47
N THR A 29 -9.56 -3.30 2.41
CA THR A 29 -9.46 -1.98 1.76
C THR A 29 -10.73 -1.15 1.89
N GLN A 30 -11.76 -1.67 2.56
CA GLN A 30 -13.07 -1.04 2.69
C GLN A 30 -13.70 -0.63 1.34
N ARG A 31 -13.41 -1.39 0.28
CA ARG A 31 -13.94 -1.14 -1.07
C ARG A 31 -15.05 -2.11 -1.44
N LEU A 32 -16.08 -1.61 -2.12
CA LEU A 32 -17.16 -2.38 -2.73
C LEU A 32 -16.93 -2.46 -4.25
N ILE A 33 -16.88 -3.68 -4.78
CA ILE A 33 -16.70 -3.97 -6.21
C ILE A 33 -18.05 -4.44 -6.74
N ILE A 34 -18.56 -3.76 -7.76
CA ILE A 34 -19.87 -4.02 -8.35
C ILE A 34 -19.65 -4.40 -9.82
N SER A 35 -20.16 -5.56 -10.22
CA SER A 35 -20.26 -5.98 -11.62
C SER A 35 -21.71 -5.84 -12.06
N ALA A 36 -21.94 -5.18 -13.17
CA ALA A 36 -23.29 -4.78 -13.53
C ALA A 36 -23.44 -4.45 -15.02
N THR A 37 -24.67 -4.43 -15.52
CA THR A 37 -25.01 -4.20 -16.93
C THR A 37 -25.02 -2.70 -17.26
N ALA A 38 -25.07 -2.33 -18.55
CA ALA A 38 -24.92 -0.93 -19.00
C ALA A 38 -25.94 0.07 -18.41
N GLU A 39 -27.01 -0.40 -17.79
CA GLU A 39 -28.08 0.40 -17.17
C GLU A 39 -27.94 0.48 -15.64
N LEU A 40 -26.78 0.89 -15.13
CA LEU A 40 -26.63 1.21 -13.71
C LEU A 40 -26.97 2.66 -13.40
N ASN A 41 -27.76 2.84 -12.35
CA ASN A 41 -27.88 4.13 -11.68
C ASN A 41 -27.01 4.15 -10.42
N ALA A 42 -25.93 4.93 -10.44
CA ALA A 42 -25.01 5.08 -9.32
C ALA A 42 -25.68 5.69 -8.07
N ASP A 43 -26.70 6.53 -8.25
CA ASP A 43 -27.42 7.16 -7.14
C ASP A 43 -28.28 6.15 -6.38
N ASN A 44 -28.87 5.17 -7.08
CA ASN A 44 -29.60 4.07 -6.45
C ASN A 44 -28.68 3.22 -5.57
N ILE A 45 -27.46 2.92 -6.04
CA ILE A 45 -26.48 2.18 -5.25
C ILE A 45 -26.09 2.96 -3.99
N LYS A 46 -25.84 4.27 -4.12
CA LYS A 46 -25.50 5.14 -2.99
C LYS A 46 -26.62 5.17 -1.95
N ALA A 47 -27.87 5.30 -2.40
CA ALA A 47 -29.04 5.27 -1.53
C ALA A 47 -29.13 3.94 -0.77
N THR A 48 -29.00 2.81 -1.47
CA THR A 48 -29.03 1.47 -0.85
C THR A 48 -27.90 1.27 0.18
N ILE A 49 -26.69 1.75 -0.10
CA ILE A 49 -25.57 1.66 0.86
C ILE A 49 -25.83 2.55 2.09
N LYS A 50 -26.43 3.73 1.89
CA LYS A 50 -26.83 4.64 2.98
C LYS A 50 -27.93 4.02 3.85
N ASP A 51 -28.91 3.37 3.24
CA ASP A 51 -29.98 2.65 3.94
C ASP A 51 -29.45 1.43 4.69
N ALA A 52 -28.39 0.78 4.19
CA ALA A 52 -27.68 -0.26 4.91
C ALA A 52 -26.91 0.27 6.15
N GLY A 53 -26.75 1.59 6.27
CA GLY A 53 -26.12 2.29 7.40
C GLY A 53 -24.68 2.73 7.16
N PHE A 54 -24.25 2.83 5.89
CA PHE A 54 -22.85 3.11 5.55
C PHE A 54 -22.72 4.36 4.67
N ALA A 55 -21.61 5.08 4.85
CA ALA A 55 -21.26 6.22 4.02
C ALA A 55 -20.45 5.77 2.81
N VAL A 56 -20.78 6.30 1.63
CA VAL A 56 -20.00 6.11 0.39
C VAL A 56 -19.10 7.31 0.23
N VAL A 57 -17.79 7.08 0.18
CA VAL A 57 -16.82 8.09 -0.23
C VAL A 57 -16.51 7.83 -1.70
N GLU A 58 -16.84 8.80 -2.55
CA GLU A 58 -16.41 8.73 -3.94
C GLU A 58 -14.91 9.02 -3.99
N GLU A 59 -14.11 8.01 -4.31
CA GLU A 59 -12.78 8.26 -4.84
C GLU A 59 -13.00 8.85 -6.23
N SER A 60 -13.01 10.19 -6.32
CA SER A 60 -12.83 10.88 -7.58
C SER A 60 -11.54 10.34 -8.18
N LYS A 61 -11.66 9.44 -9.17
CA LYS A 61 -10.58 9.22 -10.13
C LYS A 61 -10.49 10.52 -10.92
N ASP A 62 -9.79 11.49 -10.33
CA ASP A 62 -9.13 12.53 -11.10
C ASP A 62 -8.21 11.76 -12.03
N SER A 63 -8.72 11.51 -13.23
CA SER A 63 -7.97 11.02 -14.37
C SER A 63 -6.99 12.11 -14.74
N LYS A 64 -5.98 12.33 -13.90
CA LYS A 64 -4.70 12.85 -14.36
C LYS A 64 -4.01 11.70 -15.08
N GLN A 65 -4.43 11.52 -16.34
CA GLN A 65 -3.43 11.36 -17.38
C GLN A 65 -2.54 12.60 -17.31
N GLN A 66 -1.42 12.50 -16.61
CA GLN A 66 -0.33 13.45 -16.77
C GLN A 66 0.97 12.71 -16.51
N GLU A 67 1.57 12.28 -17.62
CA GLU A 67 3.01 12.11 -17.82
C GLU A 67 3.80 11.78 -16.56
N SER A 68 3.90 10.49 -16.27
CA SER A 68 4.91 9.95 -15.36
C SER A 68 6.30 10.04 -16.00
N GLY A 69 6.73 11.25 -16.35
CA GLY A 69 8.13 11.56 -16.52
C GLY A 69 8.73 11.73 -15.14
N LEU A 70 9.63 10.83 -14.75
CA LEU A 70 10.68 10.86 -13.70
C LEU A 70 10.45 11.66 -12.39
N ASN A 71 9.91 12.87 -12.46
CA ASN A 71 9.62 13.84 -11.40
C ASN A 71 8.46 13.44 -10.47
N GLY A 72 7.47 12.69 -10.97
CA GLY A 72 6.34 12.21 -10.16
C GLY A 72 6.76 11.20 -9.08
N PHE A 73 7.66 10.27 -9.43
CA PHE A 73 8.24 9.32 -8.48
C PHE A 73 9.14 10.02 -7.45
N LEU A 74 9.86 11.07 -7.90
CA LEU A 74 10.79 11.83 -7.08
C LEU A 74 10.09 12.61 -5.95
N THR A 75 8.92 13.15 -6.24
CA THR A 75 8.16 14.01 -5.32
C THR A 75 7.24 13.24 -4.39
N HIS A 76 6.66 12.12 -4.84
CA HIS A 76 5.76 11.30 -4.01
C HIS A 76 6.51 10.52 -2.91
N ASN A 77 7.78 10.18 -3.15
CA ASN A 77 8.62 9.40 -2.23
C ASN A 77 9.94 10.12 -1.90
N SER A 78 9.87 11.44 -1.66
CA SER A 78 11.05 12.29 -1.45
C SER A 78 12.01 11.77 -0.36
N LYS A 79 11.47 11.15 0.70
CA LYS A 79 12.27 10.50 1.75
C LYS A 79 13.12 9.34 1.22
N LEU A 80 12.59 8.53 0.30
CA LEU A 80 13.25 7.36 -0.27
C LEU A 80 14.34 7.77 -1.26
N VAL A 81 14.08 8.84 -2.03
CA VAL A 81 15.04 9.44 -2.95
C VAL A 81 16.22 10.06 -2.21
N ILE A 82 15.96 10.81 -1.13
CA ILE A 82 17.02 11.41 -0.31
C ILE A 82 17.95 10.32 0.27
N THR A 83 17.39 9.21 0.76
CA THR A 83 18.20 8.10 1.27
C THR A 83 19.03 7.42 0.17
N ALA A 84 18.47 7.24 -1.03
CA ALA A 84 19.19 6.64 -2.16
C ALA A 84 20.32 7.54 -2.67
N ILE A 85 20.12 8.87 -2.69
CA ILE A 85 21.12 9.86 -3.07
C ILE A 85 22.27 9.88 -2.06
N LEU A 86 21.96 9.94 -0.76
CA LEU A 86 22.99 9.91 0.30
C LEU A 86 23.83 8.62 0.26
N PHE A 87 23.19 7.48 0.02
CA PHE A 87 23.87 6.19 -0.12
C PHE A 87 24.79 6.16 -1.36
N SER A 88 24.30 6.66 -2.49
CA SER A 88 25.08 6.75 -3.74
C SER A 88 26.30 7.66 -3.59
N LEU A 89 26.12 8.82 -2.94
CA LEU A 89 27.20 9.75 -2.61
C LEU A 89 28.26 9.11 -1.71
N ALA A 90 27.84 8.38 -0.67
CA ALA A 90 28.76 7.68 0.23
C ALA A 90 29.57 6.58 -0.51
N MET A 91 28.94 5.84 -1.41
CA MET A 91 29.60 4.84 -2.26
C MET A 91 30.66 5.46 -3.18
N ILE A 92 30.33 6.58 -3.83
CA ILE A 92 31.24 7.28 -4.74
C ILE A 92 32.45 7.85 -3.96
N ALA A 93 32.21 8.46 -2.79
CA ALA A 93 33.27 8.97 -1.93
C ALA A 93 34.20 7.86 -1.42
N GLY A 94 33.67 6.66 -1.20
CA GLY A 94 34.46 5.47 -0.85
C GLY A 94 35.43 5.04 -1.96
N HIS A 95 35.20 5.38 -3.23
CA HIS A 95 36.01 4.88 -4.34
C HIS A 95 37.47 5.36 -4.32
N PHE A 96 37.74 6.53 -3.74
CA PHE A 96 39.05 7.19 -3.78
C PHE A 96 40.05 6.74 -2.70
N ASN A 97 39.62 6.06 -1.62
CA ASN A 97 40.53 5.68 -0.50
C ASN A 97 40.39 4.19 -0.12
N PRO A 98 41.29 3.29 -0.55
CA PRO A 98 41.12 1.83 -0.39
C PRO A 98 41.21 1.33 1.07
N ALA A 99 41.93 2.01 1.97
CA ALA A 99 41.96 1.67 3.40
C ALA A 99 40.67 2.09 4.15
N LEU A 100 39.97 3.10 3.64
CA LEU A 100 38.69 3.57 4.16
C LEU A 100 37.50 2.78 3.60
N LYS A 101 37.65 2.08 2.45
CA LYS A 101 36.59 1.30 1.81
C LYS A 101 36.01 0.23 2.72
N GLN A 102 36.84 -0.48 3.48
CA GLN A 102 36.39 -1.60 4.31
C GLN A 102 35.53 -1.12 5.48
N GLY A 103 35.98 -0.11 6.22
CA GLY A 103 35.20 0.48 7.31
C GLY A 103 33.91 1.16 6.82
N LEU A 104 33.98 1.85 5.69
CA LEU A 104 32.82 2.52 5.11
C LEU A 104 31.77 1.53 4.59
N LEU A 105 32.19 0.40 4.00
CA LEU A 105 31.27 -0.67 3.58
C LEU A 105 30.49 -1.28 4.76
N TYR A 106 31.15 -1.53 5.89
CA TYR A 106 30.47 -2.00 7.10
C TYR A 106 29.53 -0.91 7.68
N ALA A 107 29.95 0.35 7.70
CA ALA A 107 29.10 1.44 8.18
C ALA A 107 27.86 1.62 7.30
N VAL A 108 28.02 1.54 5.97
CA VAL A 108 26.95 1.71 4.98
C VAL A 108 25.95 0.56 5.03
N THR A 109 26.42 -0.68 5.20
CA THR A 109 25.53 -1.85 5.35
C THR A 109 24.73 -1.79 6.64
N ILE A 110 25.35 -1.42 7.77
CA ILE A 110 24.63 -1.21 9.05
C ILE A 110 23.59 -0.10 8.89
N PHE A 111 23.95 1.04 8.29
CA PHE A 111 23.03 2.17 8.13
C PHE A 111 21.85 1.84 7.21
N ALA A 112 22.08 1.07 6.14
CA ALA A 112 21.03 0.59 5.24
C ALA A 112 20.07 -0.41 5.91
N LEU A 113 20.54 -1.13 6.94
CA LEU A 113 19.73 -2.11 7.67
C LEU A 113 18.75 -1.43 8.65
N ILE A 114 19.05 -0.22 9.14
CA ILE A 114 18.21 0.53 10.10
C ILE A 114 16.75 0.74 9.63
N PRO A 115 16.46 1.26 8.43
CA PRO A 115 15.08 1.44 7.97
C PRO A 115 14.35 0.11 7.78
N LEU A 116 15.08 -0.94 7.38
CA LEU A 116 14.54 -2.29 7.17
C LEU A 116 14.13 -2.91 8.51
N ALA A 117 15.00 -2.81 9.52
CA ALA A 117 14.74 -3.29 10.88
C ALA A 117 13.58 -2.54 11.56
N LYS A 118 13.52 -1.21 11.41
CA LYS A 118 12.41 -0.40 11.95
C LYS A 118 11.05 -0.81 11.37
N LYS A 119 11.01 -1.12 10.07
CA LYS A 119 9.78 -1.53 9.39
C LYS A 119 9.35 -2.94 9.80
N ALA A 120 10.30 -3.88 9.90
CA ALA A 120 10.06 -5.22 10.43
C ALA A 120 9.52 -5.20 11.87
N PHE A 121 10.12 -4.37 12.75
CA PHE A 121 9.68 -4.24 14.13
C PHE A 121 8.29 -3.61 14.28
N SER A 122 7.97 -2.61 13.44
CA SER A 122 6.64 -2.00 13.40
C SER A 122 5.56 -3.01 12.98
N LEU A 123 5.84 -3.85 11.98
CA LEU A 123 4.91 -4.89 11.51
C LEU A 123 4.68 -5.99 12.55
N MET A 124 5.73 -6.40 13.27
CA MET A 124 5.63 -7.37 14.37
C MET A 124 4.80 -6.82 15.54
N ARG A 125 4.92 -5.53 15.84
CA ARG A 125 4.19 -4.87 16.93
C ARG A 125 2.71 -4.61 16.61
N ASN A 126 2.30 -4.67 15.34
CA ASN A 126 0.93 -4.38 14.89
C ASN A 126 0.07 -5.64 14.62
N GLY A 127 0.53 -6.83 15.02
CA GLY A 127 -0.37 -7.99 15.22
C GLY A 127 -0.54 -8.97 14.05
N THR A 128 0.29 -8.93 13.00
CA THR A 128 0.30 -9.95 11.92
C THR A 128 1.66 -10.67 11.83
N PRO A 129 1.99 -11.56 12.80
CA PRO A 129 3.29 -12.23 12.87
C PRO A 129 3.55 -13.26 11.75
N PHE A 130 2.57 -13.51 10.87
CA PHE A 130 2.65 -14.44 9.73
C PHE A 130 2.43 -13.72 8.38
N SER A 131 2.82 -12.46 8.26
CA SER A 131 2.82 -11.76 6.97
C SER A 131 3.95 -12.27 6.06
N ILE A 132 3.79 -12.16 4.74
CA ILE A 132 4.82 -12.62 3.79
C ILE A 132 6.15 -11.84 3.97
N GLU A 133 6.07 -10.60 4.46
CA GLU A 133 7.22 -9.76 4.81
C GLU A 133 7.98 -10.20 6.07
N THR A 134 7.29 -10.81 7.05
CA THR A 134 7.95 -11.38 8.25
C THR A 134 8.70 -12.66 7.90
N LEU A 135 8.11 -13.50 7.05
CA LEU A 135 8.79 -14.69 6.49
C LEU A 135 10.06 -14.31 5.72
N MET A 136 10.02 -13.29 4.86
CA MET A 136 11.22 -12.83 4.14
C MET A 136 12.29 -12.25 5.07
N SER A 137 11.91 -11.52 6.13
CA SER A 137 12.89 -10.96 7.07
C SER A 137 13.61 -12.03 7.89
N VAL A 138 12.92 -13.10 8.32
CA VAL A 138 13.53 -14.21 9.06
C VAL A 138 14.54 -14.95 8.18
N ALA A 139 14.22 -15.17 6.91
CA ALA A 139 15.12 -15.81 5.96
C ALA A 139 16.41 -15.00 5.73
N VAL A 140 16.31 -13.67 5.65
CA VAL A 140 17.48 -12.79 5.47
C VAL A 140 18.35 -12.73 6.73
N VAL A 141 17.77 -12.79 7.92
CA VAL A 141 18.54 -12.79 9.19
C VAL A 141 19.23 -14.15 9.42
N GLY A 142 18.69 -15.23 8.87
CA GLY A 142 19.25 -16.58 8.99
C GLY A 142 20.32 -16.94 7.95
N ALA A 143 20.55 -16.11 6.93
CA ALA A 143 21.56 -16.30 5.87
C ALA A 143 22.86 -15.57 6.19
#